data_AF-A0A5S7P981-F1
#
_entry.id   AF-A0A5S7P981-F1
#
_cell.length_a   1.000
_cell.length_b   1.000
_cell.length_c   1.000
_cell.angle_alpha   90.00
_cell.angle_beta   90.00
_cell.angle_gamma   90.00
#
_symmetry.space_group_name_H-M   'P 1'
#
loop_
_entity.id
_entity.type
_entity.pdbx_description
1 polymer ?
#
loop_
_entity_poly.entity_id
_entity_poly.type
_entity_poly.pdbx_seq_one_letter_code
_entity_poly.pdbx_strand_id
1 'polypeptide(L)'
;MVRLPLQCLLWGCLLTPVHPEQATACKGNQYLSGSHCCDLCPPGKKLVNDCTGITETECSPCGAGEFLDTWNRESRCHQHKYCDPNLGLQVQGTGTSTTDATCICHEGQHCSSDACESCILHSPCAPGLGVKQLATGVSDTVCEPCPVGFFSKVSSALEKCHPWTRFPESDESSGSDPHHDGGPVCCPVAVCLYQKGGQGARK
;
A
#
# COMPACT_ATOMS: atom_id res chain seq x y z
N MET A 1 -33.51 88.79 -10.80
CA MET A 1 -34.79 88.07 -10.70
C MET A 1 -34.78 86.95 -11.73
N VAL A 2 -34.68 85.69 -11.32
CA VAL A 2 -35.52 84.55 -11.75
C VAL A 2 -35.38 83.50 -10.63
N ARG A 3 -36.50 82.93 -10.18
CA ARG A 3 -36.65 82.02 -9.04
C ARG A 3 -36.94 80.58 -9.50
N LEU A 4 -36.28 79.63 -8.81
CA LEU A 4 -36.71 78.26 -8.44
C LEU A 4 -36.93 77.20 -9.54
N PRO A 5 -36.98 75.86 -9.24
CA PRO A 5 -36.82 75.16 -7.95
C PRO A 5 -35.96 73.86 -7.95
N LEU A 6 -35.55 73.45 -6.72
CA LEU A 6 -35.66 72.11 -6.11
C LEU A 6 -35.25 70.84 -6.91
N GLN A 7 -34.16 70.19 -6.46
CA GLN A 7 -34.09 68.75 -6.14
C GLN A 7 -32.73 68.50 -5.48
N CYS A 8 -32.66 68.37 -4.15
CA CYS A 8 -32.68 67.08 -3.44
C CYS A 8 -31.72 66.07 -4.07
N LEU A 9 -30.65 65.73 -3.35
CA LEU A 9 -30.08 64.37 -3.18
C LEU A 9 -28.67 64.48 -2.54
N LEU A 10 -28.57 65.11 -1.38
CA LEU A 10 -27.51 64.79 -0.42
C LEU A 10 -28.06 63.69 0.49
N TRP A 11 -28.28 62.50 -0.08
CA TRP A 11 -28.56 61.33 0.73
C TRP A 11 -27.25 60.59 0.92
N GLY A 12 -26.63 60.87 2.08
CA GLY A 12 -25.50 60.10 2.57
C GLY A 12 -25.90 58.64 2.62
N CYS A 13 -25.30 57.84 1.74
CA CYS A 13 -25.23 56.41 1.91
C CYS A 13 -24.38 56.12 3.16
N LEU A 14 -25.03 56.17 4.33
CA LEU A 14 -24.62 55.43 5.53
C LEU A 14 -24.76 53.95 5.21
N LEU A 15 -23.89 53.43 4.33
CA LEU A 15 -23.62 52.02 4.26
C LEU A 15 -22.80 51.70 5.51
N THR A 16 -23.51 51.46 6.62
CA THR A 16 -22.91 50.74 7.75
C THR A 16 -22.28 49.48 7.16
N PRO A 17 -20.96 49.26 7.32
CA PRO A 17 -20.38 48.00 6.91
C PRO A 17 -21.09 46.92 7.71
N VAL A 18 -21.92 46.13 7.03
CA VAL A 18 -22.40 44.86 7.56
C VAL A 18 -21.14 44.04 7.69
N HIS A 19 -20.52 44.07 8.88
CA HIS A 19 -19.47 43.13 9.20
C HIS A 19 -20.13 41.75 9.15
N PRO A 20 -19.73 40.87 8.22
CA PRO A 20 -20.17 39.48 8.31
C PRO A 20 -19.71 39.00 9.69
N GLU A 21 -20.69 38.55 10.49
CA GLU A 21 -20.44 37.92 11.77
C GLU A 21 -19.31 36.92 11.55
N GLN A 22 -18.16 37.17 12.20
CA GLN A 22 -17.00 36.30 12.07
C GLN A 22 -17.46 34.93 12.54
N ALA A 23 -17.64 34.01 11.58
CA ALA A 23 -17.92 32.62 11.89
C ALA A 23 -16.90 32.19 12.94
N THR A 24 -17.38 31.82 14.12
CA THR A 24 -16.55 31.36 15.23
C THR A 24 -15.79 30.12 14.77
N ALA A 25 -14.62 30.33 14.18
CA ALA A 25 -13.77 29.26 13.70
C ALA A 25 -13.08 28.64 14.90
N CYS A 26 -13.52 27.44 15.27
CA CYS A 26 -12.87 26.64 16.31
C CYS A 26 -11.43 26.31 15.91
N LYS A 27 -10.53 26.21 16.89
CA LYS A 27 -9.09 26.08 16.66
C LYS A 27 -8.63 24.63 16.84
N GLY A 28 -7.69 24.17 16.01
CA GLY A 28 -6.99 22.91 16.23
C GLY A 28 -7.93 21.70 16.38
N ASN A 29 -7.79 20.97 17.49
CA ASN A 29 -8.59 19.76 17.81
C ASN A 29 -9.96 20.10 18.40
N GLN A 30 -10.64 21.09 17.84
CA GLN A 30 -11.96 21.53 18.29
C GLN A 30 -12.97 21.47 17.16
N TYR A 31 -14.23 21.23 17.50
CA TYR A 31 -15.36 21.25 16.57
C TYR A 31 -16.45 22.18 17.09
N LEU A 32 -17.24 22.72 16.15
CA LEU A 32 -18.38 23.55 16.49
C LEU A 32 -19.56 22.65 16.89
N SER A 33 -20.05 22.80 18.12
CA SER A 33 -21.30 22.20 18.59
C SER A 33 -22.24 23.31 19.04
N GLY A 34 -23.33 23.51 18.29
CA GLY A 34 -24.20 24.68 18.46
C GLY A 34 -23.43 25.99 18.23
N SER A 35 -23.35 26.83 19.26
CA SER A 35 -22.64 28.12 19.25
C SER A 35 -21.31 28.09 20.00
N HIS A 36 -20.83 26.92 20.43
CA HIS A 36 -19.62 26.76 21.23
C HIS A 36 -18.59 25.88 20.52
N CYS A 37 -17.32 26.13 20.81
CA CYS A 37 -16.23 25.27 20.37
C CYS A 37 -15.97 24.21 21.43
N CYS A 38 -16.13 22.95 21.04
CA CYS A 38 -15.92 21.77 21.87
C CYS A 38 -14.63 21.07 21.48
N ASP A 39 -13.91 20.51 22.46
CA ASP A 39 -12.72 19.70 22.19
C ASP A 39 -13.13 18.35 21.61
N LEU A 40 -12.38 17.87 20.61
CA LEU A 40 -12.52 16.53 20.06
C LEU A 40 -12.08 15.47 21.07
N CYS A 41 -12.63 14.26 20.95
CA CYS A 41 -12.13 13.13 21.71
C CYS A 41 -10.77 12.69 21.17
N PRO A 42 -9.79 12.38 22.04
CA PRO A 42 -8.50 11.88 21.60
C PRO A 42 -8.62 10.48 20.99
N PRO A 43 -7.63 10.03 20.20
CA PRO A 43 -7.55 8.66 19.72
C PRO A 43 -7.77 7.63 20.83
N GLY A 44 -8.50 6.57 20.51
CA GLY A 44 -8.90 5.50 21.44
C GLY A 44 -10.04 5.86 22.38
N LYS A 45 -10.67 7.02 22.19
CA LYS A 45 -11.92 7.38 22.86
C LYS A 45 -12.98 7.82 21.86
N LYS A 46 -14.22 7.43 22.16
CA LYS A 46 -15.43 7.85 21.45
C LYS A 46 -16.16 8.93 22.24
N LEU A 47 -16.90 9.76 21.52
CA LEU A 47 -17.79 10.77 22.07
C LEU A 47 -18.99 10.12 22.76
N VAL A 48 -19.25 10.55 23.99
CA VAL A 48 -20.45 10.17 24.76
C VAL A 48 -21.45 11.31 24.74
N ASN A 49 -21.01 12.50 25.15
CA ASN A 49 -21.82 13.72 25.17
C ASN A 49 -21.01 14.90 24.62
N ASP A 50 -21.66 15.71 23.79
CA ASP A 50 -21.13 16.99 23.35
C ASP A 50 -20.87 17.92 24.54
N CYS A 51 -19.91 18.84 24.37
CA CYS A 51 -19.71 19.90 25.34
C CYS A 51 -20.93 20.83 25.37
N THR A 52 -21.14 21.49 26.50
CA THR A 52 -22.11 22.59 26.61
C THR A 52 -21.35 23.89 26.88
N GLY A 53 -22.04 25.03 26.99
CA GLY A 53 -21.39 26.29 27.35
C GLY A 53 -20.67 26.28 28.71
N ILE A 54 -20.86 25.24 29.53
CA ILE A 54 -20.27 25.09 30.87
C ILE A 54 -19.59 23.74 31.11
N THR A 55 -19.93 22.68 30.35
CA THR A 55 -19.34 21.34 30.51
C THR A 55 -18.42 21.01 29.34
N GLU A 56 -17.31 20.35 29.63
CA GLU A 56 -16.39 19.84 28.61
C GLU A 56 -16.99 18.66 27.84
N THR A 57 -16.39 18.32 26.70
CA THR A 57 -16.76 17.15 25.90
C THR A 57 -16.52 15.86 26.70
N GLU A 58 -17.53 15.00 26.78
CA GLU A 58 -17.40 13.72 27.48
C GLU A 58 -16.96 12.61 26.52
N CYS A 59 -15.83 11.98 26.81
CA CYS A 59 -15.25 10.92 25.99
C CYS A 59 -15.02 9.64 26.81
N SER A 60 -15.35 8.48 26.22
CA SER A 60 -15.15 7.15 26.84
C SER A 60 -14.17 6.32 26.03
N PRO A 61 -13.37 5.43 26.65
CA PRO A 61 -12.47 4.55 25.93
C PRO A 61 -13.22 3.57 25.01
N CYS A 62 -12.59 3.21 23.90
CA CYS A 62 -13.06 2.13 23.04
C CYS A 62 -13.06 0.79 23.78
N GLY A 63 -14.00 -0.09 23.40
CA GLY A 63 -14.10 -1.44 23.96
C GLY A 63 -12.96 -2.35 23.50
N ALA A 64 -12.93 -3.57 24.06
CA ALA A 64 -12.02 -4.59 23.56
C ALA A 64 -12.40 -4.99 22.13
N GLY A 65 -11.42 -5.05 21.23
CA GLY A 65 -11.65 -5.31 19.80
C GLY A 65 -12.09 -4.08 19.01
N GLU A 66 -12.00 -2.88 19.58
CA GLU A 66 -12.38 -1.63 18.91
C GLU A 66 -11.26 -0.59 18.97
N PHE A 67 -11.26 0.34 18.00
CA PHE A 67 -10.28 1.42 17.92
C PHE A 67 -10.84 2.72 17.30
N LEU A 68 -10.17 3.82 17.59
CA LEU A 68 -10.28 5.10 16.89
C LEU A 68 -8.87 5.71 16.82
N ASP A 69 -8.37 6.01 15.64
CA ASP A 69 -6.98 6.43 15.40
C ASP A 69 -6.78 7.95 15.34
N THR A 70 -7.87 8.71 15.33
CA THR A 70 -7.87 10.16 15.13
C THR A 70 -8.56 10.93 16.25
N TRP A 71 -8.30 12.24 16.31
CA TRP A 71 -9.09 13.17 17.11
C TRP A 71 -10.48 13.28 16.49
N ASN A 72 -11.50 12.80 17.21
CA ASN A 72 -12.77 12.46 16.60
C ASN A 72 -13.98 12.98 17.40
N ARG A 73 -15.15 12.87 16.77
CA ARG A 73 -16.47 13.10 17.38
C ARG A 73 -17.39 11.89 17.22
N GLU A 74 -16.80 10.71 17.00
CA GLU A 74 -17.54 9.50 16.68
C GLU A 74 -18.17 8.94 17.96
N SER A 75 -19.46 8.57 17.89
CA SER A 75 -20.17 7.98 19.04
C SER A 75 -19.94 6.48 19.19
N ARG A 76 -19.23 5.87 18.23
CA ARG A 76 -18.91 4.44 18.18
C ARG A 76 -17.47 4.30 17.71
N CYS A 77 -16.77 3.29 18.23
CA CYS A 77 -15.44 2.95 17.75
C CYS A 77 -15.53 2.00 16.56
N HIS A 78 -14.49 1.97 15.73
CA HIS A 78 -14.37 1.00 14.63
C HIS A 78 -13.99 -0.36 15.20
N GLN A 79 -14.55 -1.44 14.64
CA GLN A 79 -14.13 -2.79 15.02
C GLN A 79 -12.77 -3.11 14.40
N HIS A 80 -11.94 -3.85 15.14
CA HIS A 80 -10.69 -4.34 14.60
C HIS A 80 -10.93 -5.23 13.38
N LYS A 81 -10.07 -5.09 12.37
CA LYS A 81 -10.06 -5.95 11.20
C LYS A 81 -9.95 -7.42 11.64
N TYR A 82 -10.87 -8.24 11.13
CA TYR A 82 -10.82 -9.67 11.32
C TYR A 82 -9.94 -10.32 10.25
N CYS A 83 -8.88 -11.02 10.67
CA CYS A 83 -8.04 -11.79 9.77
C CYS A 83 -8.65 -13.18 9.57
N ASP A 84 -9.41 -13.34 8.47
CA ASP A 84 -10.09 -14.61 8.16
C ASP A 84 -9.09 -15.71 7.74
N PRO A 85 -8.94 -16.79 8.54
CA PRO A 85 -8.03 -17.88 8.19
C PRO A 85 -8.40 -18.59 6.89
N ASN A 86 -9.68 -18.57 6.48
CA ASN A 86 -10.13 -19.18 5.22
C ASN A 86 -9.62 -18.42 3.99
N LEU A 87 -9.23 -17.16 4.16
CA LEU A 87 -8.62 -16.33 3.13
C LEU A 87 -7.08 -16.35 3.20
N GLY A 88 -6.51 -17.23 4.03
CA GLY A 88 -5.07 -17.38 4.24
C GLY A 88 -4.43 -16.29 5.12
N LEU A 89 -5.26 -15.49 5.80
CA LEU A 89 -4.82 -14.38 6.65
C LEU A 89 -4.55 -14.86 8.08
N GLN A 90 -3.54 -14.25 8.71
CA GLN A 90 -3.22 -14.39 10.12
C GLN A 90 -2.95 -13.03 10.75
N VAL A 91 -3.20 -12.92 12.05
CA VAL A 91 -2.96 -11.68 12.81
C VAL A 91 -1.46 -11.47 12.98
N GLN A 92 -0.94 -10.35 12.46
CA GLN A 92 0.42 -9.87 12.74
C GLN A 92 0.46 -8.98 13.97
N GLY A 93 -0.53 -8.10 14.11
CA GLY A 93 -0.70 -7.23 15.26
C GLY A 93 -2.16 -7.20 15.68
N THR A 94 -2.42 -7.42 16.97
CA THR A 94 -3.78 -7.57 17.52
C THR A 94 -4.63 -6.30 17.51
N GLY A 95 -4.06 -5.16 17.12
CA GLY A 95 -4.71 -3.86 17.30
C GLY A 95 -4.64 -3.35 18.74
N THR A 96 -4.85 -2.05 18.91
CA THR A 96 -4.96 -1.36 20.20
C THR A 96 -6.19 -0.45 20.17
N SER A 97 -6.48 0.29 21.25
CA SER A 97 -7.57 1.27 21.19
C SER A 97 -7.30 2.40 20.18
N THR A 98 -6.04 2.64 19.79
CA THR A 98 -5.68 3.71 18.85
C THR A 98 -5.25 3.21 17.48
N THR A 99 -5.19 1.89 17.27
CA THR A 99 -4.70 1.31 16.01
C THR A 99 -5.49 0.07 15.65
N ASP A 100 -5.78 -0.11 14.37
CA ASP A 100 -6.42 -1.32 13.88
C ASP A 100 -5.52 -2.57 14.05
N ALA A 101 -6.13 -3.74 14.03
CA ALA A 101 -5.44 -5.00 13.83
C ALA A 101 -4.84 -5.07 12.42
N THR A 102 -3.67 -5.69 12.32
CA THR A 102 -2.95 -5.87 11.06
C THR A 102 -2.89 -7.34 10.71
N CYS A 103 -3.24 -7.67 9.47
CA CYS A 103 -3.24 -9.02 8.93
C CYS A 103 -2.07 -9.21 7.97
N ILE A 104 -1.51 -10.42 7.95
CA ILE A 104 -0.53 -10.87 6.96
C ILE A 104 -0.94 -12.24 6.43
N CYS A 105 -0.35 -12.66 5.32
CA CYS A 105 -0.55 -14.01 4.82
C CYS A 105 0.33 -15.04 5.53
N HIS A 106 -0.13 -16.29 5.53
CA HIS A 106 0.67 -17.44 5.95
C HIS A 106 1.91 -17.63 5.05
N GLU A 107 2.86 -18.46 5.51
CA GLU A 107 4.06 -18.78 4.74
C GLU A 107 3.74 -19.31 3.34
N GLY A 108 4.53 -18.87 2.36
CA GLY A 108 4.33 -19.18 0.93
C GLY A 108 3.27 -18.34 0.21
N GLN A 109 2.60 -17.42 0.92
CA GLN A 109 1.57 -16.54 0.36
C GLN A 109 1.85 -15.07 0.63
N HIS A 110 1.29 -14.20 -0.20
CA HIS A 110 1.34 -12.74 -0.07
C HIS A 110 -0.04 -12.13 -0.26
N CYS A 111 -0.21 -10.87 0.18
CA CYS A 111 -1.46 -10.15 0.02
C CYS A 111 -1.77 -9.95 -1.46
N SER A 112 -3.01 -10.22 -1.86
CA SER A 112 -3.47 -9.98 -3.23
C SER A 112 -3.54 -8.50 -3.61
N SER A 113 -3.62 -7.62 -2.61
CA SER A 113 -3.69 -6.16 -2.76
C SER A 113 -3.15 -5.46 -1.51
N ASP A 114 -2.97 -4.14 -1.59
CA ASP A 114 -2.48 -3.31 -0.47
C ASP A 114 -3.41 -3.36 0.76
N ALA A 115 -4.70 -3.60 0.57
CA ALA A 115 -5.67 -3.73 1.66
C ALA A 115 -5.55 -5.08 2.41
N CYS A 116 -4.83 -6.05 1.84
CA CYS A 116 -4.63 -7.40 2.35
C CYS A 116 -5.92 -8.09 2.82
N GLU A 117 -6.91 -8.14 1.94
CA GLU A 117 -8.20 -8.80 2.21
C GLU A 117 -8.17 -10.30 1.87
N SER A 118 -7.21 -10.75 1.08
CA SER A 118 -7.02 -12.16 0.74
C SER A 118 -5.56 -12.45 0.40
N CYS A 119 -5.19 -13.72 0.50
CA CYS A 119 -3.85 -14.21 0.23
C CYS A 119 -3.79 -15.04 -1.05
N ILE A 120 -2.70 -14.87 -1.79
CA ILE A 120 -2.38 -15.64 -2.98
C ILE A 120 -0.95 -16.19 -2.88
N LEU A 121 -0.67 -17.28 -3.58
CA LEU A 121 0.64 -17.92 -3.54
C LEU A 121 1.73 -17.00 -4.11
N HIS A 122 2.93 -17.05 -3.54
CA HIS A 122 4.10 -16.36 -4.11
C HIS A 122 4.34 -16.79 -5.56
N SER A 123 4.59 -15.82 -6.43
CA SER A 123 4.88 -16.06 -7.84
C SER A 123 6.28 -16.66 -8.00
N PRO A 124 6.42 -17.80 -8.68
CA PRO A 124 7.73 -18.36 -8.96
C PRO A 124 8.43 -17.58 -10.07
N CYS A 125 9.74 -17.38 -9.94
CA CYS A 125 10.56 -16.89 -11.03
C CYS A 125 10.81 -18.02 -12.04
N ALA A 126 10.42 -17.79 -13.29
CA ALA A 126 10.60 -18.75 -14.38
C ALA A 126 12.10 -18.99 -14.68
N PRO A 127 12.44 -20.11 -15.35
CA PRO A 127 13.80 -20.35 -15.81
C PRO A 127 14.37 -19.16 -16.62
N GLY A 128 15.64 -18.82 -16.36
CA GLY A 128 16.29 -17.61 -16.88
C GLY A 128 16.07 -16.34 -16.05
N LEU A 129 15.12 -16.35 -15.11
CA LEU A 129 14.95 -15.33 -14.08
C LEU A 129 15.38 -15.88 -12.71
N GLY A 130 15.90 -15.02 -11.85
CA GLY A 130 16.18 -15.34 -10.45
C GLY A 130 15.47 -14.37 -9.51
N VAL A 131 15.33 -14.80 -8.26
CA VAL A 131 14.76 -13.97 -7.20
C VAL A 131 15.69 -12.79 -6.90
N LYS A 132 15.21 -11.59 -7.16
CA LYS A 132 15.83 -10.34 -6.73
C LYS A 132 15.50 -10.05 -5.27
N GLN A 133 14.20 -10.09 -4.96
CA GLN A 133 13.64 -9.86 -3.63
C GLN A 133 12.71 -11.02 -3.28
N LEU A 134 12.93 -11.60 -2.11
CA LEU A 134 12.08 -12.64 -1.57
C LEU A 134 10.71 -12.06 -1.22
N ALA A 135 9.67 -12.84 -1.51
CA ALA A 135 8.34 -12.51 -1.04
C ALA A 135 8.26 -12.46 0.49
N THR A 136 7.26 -11.76 0.98
CA THR A 136 6.87 -11.70 2.38
C THR A 136 5.40 -12.09 2.51
N GLY A 137 4.87 -12.11 3.74
CA GLY A 137 3.44 -12.27 3.95
C GLY A 137 2.58 -11.15 3.35
N VAL A 138 3.18 -10.07 2.84
CA VAL A 138 2.47 -8.91 2.28
C VAL A 138 2.83 -8.57 0.84
N SER A 139 4.02 -8.93 0.37
CA SER A 139 4.51 -8.61 -0.96
C SER A 139 5.01 -9.85 -1.68
N ASP A 140 4.81 -9.89 -3.00
CA ASP A 140 5.21 -11.00 -3.84
C ASP A 140 6.73 -11.06 -4.08
N THR A 141 7.18 -12.18 -4.64
CA THR A 141 8.55 -12.37 -5.10
C THR A 141 8.80 -11.48 -6.31
N VAL A 142 9.91 -10.73 -6.27
CA VAL A 142 10.34 -9.91 -7.40
C VAL A 142 11.42 -10.66 -8.16
N CYS A 143 11.15 -10.93 -9.44
CA CYS A 143 12.05 -11.63 -10.34
C CYS A 143 12.86 -10.67 -11.19
N GLU A 144 14.11 -11.03 -11.49
CA GLU A 144 14.95 -10.31 -12.45
C GLU A 144 15.68 -11.27 -13.40
N PRO A 145 16.02 -10.82 -14.63
CA PRO A 145 16.83 -11.62 -15.54
C PRO A 145 18.20 -11.93 -14.97
N CYS A 146 18.65 -13.18 -15.15
CA CYS A 146 19.99 -13.54 -14.70
C CYS A 146 21.06 -12.80 -15.50
N PRO A 147 22.03 -12.15 -14.83
CA PRO A 147 23.12 -11.48 -15.50
C PRO A 147 24.05 -12.48 -16.19
N VAL A 148 24.85 -12.00 -17.14
CA VAL A 148 25.84 -12.83 -17.85
C VAL A 148 26.78 -13.51 -16.85
N GLY A 149 27.01 -14.80 -17.03
CA GLY A 149 27.77 -15.62 -16.09
C GLY A 149 26.92 -16.32 -15.03
N PHE A 150 25.60 -16.06 -15.00
CA PHE A 150 24.66 -16.71 -14.11
C PHE A 150 23.49 -17.35 -14.88
N PHE A 151 22.79 -18.28 -14.22
CA PHE A 151 21.63 -18.97 -14.76
C PHE A 151 20.64 -19.38 -13.67
N SER A 152 19.41 -19.63 -14.08
CA SER A 152 18.37 -20.29 -13.29
C SER A 152 17.69 -21.34 -14.17
N LYS A 153 17.65 -22.60 -13.73
CA LYS A 153 17.08 -23.73 -14.49
C LYS A 153 15.67 -24.10 -14.06
N VAL A 154 15.26 -23.69 -12.86
CA VAL A 154 14.02 -24.13 -12.23
C VAL A 154 13.07 -22.95 -12.07
N SER A 155 11.78 -23.27 -11.98
CA SER A 155 10.77 -22.29 -11.60
C SER A 155 10.69 -22.25 -10.07
N SER A 156 11.12 -21.15 -9.43
CA SER A 156 11.18 -21.06 -7.97
C SER A 156 10.90 -19.66 -7.47
N ALA A 157 10.11 -19.55 -6.40
CA ALA A 157 9.84 -18.28 -5.71
C ALA A 157 10.95 -17.88 -4.72
N LEU A 158 11.98 -18.73 -4.55
CA LEU A 158 13.03 -18.57 -3.55
C LEU A 158 14.45 -18.55 -4.14
N GLU A 159 14.69 -19.22 -5.27
CA GLU A 159 16.03 -19.37 -5.82
C GLU A 159 16.52 -18.14 -6.58
N LYS A 160 17.74 -17.71 -6.24
CA LYS A 160 18.47 -16.67 -6.97
C LYS A 160 19.20 -17.28 -8.17
N CYS A 161 19.72 -16.43 -9.04
CA CYS A 161 20.58 -16.89 -10.12
C CYS A 161 21.87 -17.52 -9.58
N HIS A 162 22.25 -18.67 -10.12
CA HIS A 162 23.46 -19.40 -9.78
C HIS A 162 24.57 -19.14 -10.82
N PRO A 163 25.84 -19.04 -10.41
CA PRO A 163 26.94 -18.84 -11.36
C PRO A 163 27.11 -20.07 -12.25
N TRP A 164 27.49 -19.89 -13.52
CA TRP A 164 27.88 -21.00 -14.38
C TRP A 164 29.05 -21.78 -13.78
N THR A 165 28.96 -23.10 -13.77
CA THR A 165 30.09 -23.96 -13.42
C THR A 165 31.17 -23.77 -14.48
N ARG A 166 32.29 -23.15 -14.11
CA ARG A 166 33.50 -23.16 -14.93
C ARG A 166 34.21 -24.47 -14.64
N PHE A 167 34.23 -25.37 -15.61
CA PHE A 167 35.22 -26.44 -15.57
C PHE A 167 36.58 -25.77 -15.80
N PRO A 168 37.60 -26.02 -14.95
CA PRO A 168 38.96 -25.73 -15.38
C PRO A 168 39.20 -26.50 -16.67
N GLU A 169 39.79 -25.86 -17.68
CA GLU A 169 40.36 -26.55 -18.83
C GLU A 169 41.21 -27.69 -18.27
N SER A 170 40.69 -28.91 -18.33
CA SER A 170 41.54 -30.07 -18.25
C SER A 170 42.33 -30.03 -19.54
N ASP A 171 43.60 -29.67 -19.41
CA ASP A 171 44.63 -29.87 -20.42
C ASP A 171 44.35 -31.17 -21.20
N GLU A 172 44.29 -31.01 -22.52
CA GLU A 172 44.54 -32.03 -23.53
C GLU A 172 43.79 -33.37 -23.40
N SER A 173 42.77 -33.58 -24.24
CA SER A 173 42.52 -34.91 -24.76
C SER A 173 42.10 -34.87 -26.23
N SER A 174 42.91 -35.60 -26.99
CA SER A 174 42.77 -35.98 -28.39
C SER A 174 41.35 -36.38 -28.79
N GLY A 175 41.00 -36.02 -30.02
CA GLY A 175 39.67 -36.13 -30.58
C GLY A 175 39.06 -37.53 -30.60
N SER A 176 37.73 -37.54 -30.54
CA SER A 176 36.87 -38.47 -31.28
C SER A 176 35.45 -37.89 -31.35
N ASP A 177 34.85 -37.97 -32.53
CA ASP A 177 33.44 -37.70 -32.81
C ASP A 177 32.54 -38.67 -32.04
N PRO A 178 31.40 -38.20 -31.48
CA PRO A 178 30.16 -38.92 -31.77
C PRO A 178 28.93 -38.02 -31.99
N HIS A 179 28.19 -38.37 -33.04
CA HIS A 179 26.79 -38.06 -33.26
C HIS A 179 25.89 -38.35 -32.05
N HIS A 180 24.82 -37.56 -31.91
CA HIS A 180 23.59 -37.83 -31.14
C HIS A 180 23.74 -38.00 -29.63
N ASP A 181 23.55 -36.92 -28.87
CA ASP A 181 22.32 -36.70 -28.08
C ASP A 181 22.34 -35.27 -27.50
N GLY A 182 21.18 -34.65 -27.34
CA GLY A 182 21.00 -33.21 -27.11
C GLY A 182 21.44 -32.68 -25.74
N GLY A 183 22.76 -32.53 -25.52
CA GLY A 183 23.36 -31.75 -24.43
C GLY A 183 23.99 -30.43 -24.93
N PRO A 184 24.13 -29.41 -24.07
CA PRO A 184 24.68 -28.11 -24.46
C PRO A 184 26.16 -28.25 -24.84
N VAL A 185 26.44 -28.11 -26.13
CA VAL A 185 27.80 -27.98 -26.65
C VAL A 185 28.33 -26.61 -26.26
N CYS A 186 29.43 -26.58 -25.51
CA CYS A 186 30.19 -25.37 -25.28
C CYS A 186 30.59 -24.74 -26.61
N CYS A 187 30.07 -23.56 -26.94
CA CYS A 187 30.66 -22.72 -27.98
C CYS A 187 31.74 -21.85 -27.33
N PRO A 188 33.03 -22.00 -27.69
CA PRO A 188 34.04 -21.03 -27.31
C PRO A 188 33.72 -19.72 -28.02
N VAL A 189 33.83 -18.64 -27.24
CA VAL A 189 33.66 -17.22 -27.58
C VAL A 189 33.68 -16.89 -29.08
N ALA A 190 32.51 -16.96 -29.71
CA ALA A 190 32.17 -16.17 -30.89
C ALA A 190 30.63 -16.15 -30.98
N VAL A 191 30.09 -14.93 -30.92
CA VAL A 191 28.70 -14.55 -31.23
C VAL A 191 27.83 -15.66 -31.83
N CYS A 192 26.99 -16.30 -31.01
CA CYS A 192 25.85 -17.07 -31.50
C CYS A 192 24.56 -16.31 -31.17
N LEU A 193 24.20 -15.38 -32.07
CA LEU A 193 22.82 -14.94 -32.23
C LEU A 193 22.04 -16.11 -32.83
N TYR A 194 21.10 -16.71 -32.09
CA TYR A 194 19.93 -17.32 -32.72
C TYR A 194 18.70 -17.14 -31.83
N GLN A 195 17.91 -16.13 -32.19
CA GLN A 195 16.45 -16.19 -32.10
C GLN A 195 15.98 -17.25 -33.10
N LYS A 196 15.17 -18.22 -32.67
CA LYS A 196 14.31 -18.96 -33.59
C LYS A 196 12.88 -18.84 -33.13
N GLY A 197 12.17 -17.90 -33.78
CA GLY A 197 10.74 -17.73 -33.67
C GLY A 197 10.00 -19.01 -34.03
N GLY A 198 8.83 -19.16 -33.42
CA GLY A 198 7.95 -20.30 -33.62
C GLY A 198 7.41 -20.42 -35.05
N GLN A 199 7.07 -21.65 -35.41
CA GLN A 199 5.99 -22.04 -36.33
C GLN A 199 5.46 -23.36 -35.73
N GLY A 200 4.16 -23.58 -35.47
CA GLY A 200 3.01 -23.17 -36.26
C GLY A 200 2.68 -24.25 -37.30
N ALA A 201 1.86 -25.24 -36.90
CA ALA A 201 0.96 -26.09 -37.68
C ALA A 201 1.41 -26.80 -38.98
N ARG A 202 1.43 -28.15 -38.96
CA ARG A 202 0.57 -29.03 -39.79
C ARG A 202 0.80 -30.52 -39.50
N LYS A 203 -0.17 -31.18 -38.87
CA LYS A 203 -0.99 -32.25 -39.46
C LYS A 203 -2.16 -32.56 -38.53
#